data_AF-C4XMZ9-F1
#
_entry.id   AF-C4XMZ9-F1
#
_cell.length_a   1.000
_cell.length_b   1.000
_cell.length_c   1.000
_cell.angle_alpha   90.00
_cell.angle_beta   90.00
_cell.angle_gamma   90.00
#
_symmetry.space_group_name_H-M   'P 1'
#
loop_
_entity.id
_entity.type
_entity.pdbx_description
1 polymer ?
#
loop_
_entity_poly.entity_id
_entity_poly.type
_entity_poly.pdbx_seq_one_letter_code
_entity_poly.pdbx_strand_id
1 'polypeptide(L)'
;MLQGSDFVSYIWMYAALLHTIIGLHAQIAISIFSFIAMLLFWRVSLLRWIFLTILILVAGPRLFVSSGKIVSDALTTTVIKYKIIIEVETPEGLKTGSNVVQVTITPKFVHWNPSASPIIIRVEGEAIFLDLGQGKNVIATLGFGPTGANEGRLSRLPSEVLGGDNGQSYTRARTWEGRAELHGDLIPTMVTFGDLADPYTVQVVMPDEFATVFGPGYRFKGAWIEMTMDDVTRAGIEEKLPWIYHMSKYVNAGNAGALSTPFTNKLDYSMLLFKRGN
;
A
#
# COMPACT_ATOMS: atom_id res chain seq x y z
N MET A 1 -30.54 -109.58 -15.92
CA MET A 1 -29.73 -108.86 -16.91
C MET A 1 -30.44 -107.56 -17.22
N LEU A 2 -29.98 -106.44 -16.66
CA LEU A 2 -30.42 -105.13 -17.13
C LEU A 2 -29.81 -104.92 -18.52
N GLN A 3 -30.65 -104.63 -19.51
CA GLN A 3 -30.25 -104.40 -20.89
C GLN A 3 -29.39 -103.13 -20.95
N GLY A 4 -28.27 -103.17 -21.70
CA GLY A 4 -27.27 -102.10 -21.71
C GLY A 4 -27.76 -100.71 -22.13
N SER A 5 -28.97 -100.60 -22.69
CA SER A 5 -29.64 -99.33 -23.05
C SER A 5 -30.13 -98.52 -21.85
N ASP A 6 -30.53 -99.18 -20.75
CA ASP A 6 -31.13 -98.50 -19.59
C ASP A 6 -30.04 -97.82 -18.74
N PHE A 7 -28.87 -98.45 -18.61
CA PHE A 7 -27.73 -97.93 -17.86
C PHE A 7 -27.19 -96.61 -18.44
N VAL A 8 -27.09 -96.53 -19.78
CA VAL A 8 -26.66 -95.31 -20.48
C VAL A 8 -27.66 -94.17 -20.26
N SER A 9 -28.95 -94.47 -20.28
CA SER A 9 -30.01 -93.47 -20.04
C SER A 9 -29.97 -92.92 -18.61
N TYR A 10 -29.69 -93.76 -17.60
CA TYR A 10 -29.48 -93.29 -16.23
C TYR A 10 -28.26 -92.37 -16.10
N ILE A 11 -27.14 -92.70 -16.75
CA ILE A 11 -25.93 -91.84 -16.74
C ILE A 11 -26.23 -90.47 -17.34
N TRP A 12 -26.94 -90.42 -18.47
CA TRP A 12 -27.33 -89.15 -19.10
C TRP A 12 -28.29 -88.32 -18.23
N MET A 13 -29.24 -88.98 -17.55
CA MET A 13 -30.14 -88.31 -16.62
C MET A 13 -29.39 -87.72 -15.41
N TYR A 14 -28.47 -88.49 -14.82
CA TYR A 14 -27.63 -87.99 -13.71
C TYR A 14 -26.68 -86.89 -14.16
N ALA A 15 -26.09 -86.99 -15.36
CA ALA A 15 -25.26 -85.93 -15.92
C ALA A 15 -26.05 -84.65 -16.18
N ALA A 16 -27.28 -84.75 -16.69
CA ALA A 16 -28.17 -83.61 -16.88
C ALA A 16 -28.58 -82.97 -15.54
N LEU A 17 -28.91 -83.79 -14.53
CA LEU A 17 -29.23 -83.33 -13.18
C LEU A 17 -28.03 -82.66 -12.50
N LEU A 18 -26.84 -83.22 -12.67
CA LEU A 18 -25.60 -82.65 -12.14
C LEU A 18 -25.31 -81.29 -12.81
N HIS A 19 -25.48 -81.20 -14.12
CA HIS A 19 -25.27 -79.97 -14.88
C HIS A 19 -26.26 -78.85 -14.47
N THR A 20 -27.53 -79.18 -14.21
CA THR A 20 -28.51 -78.19 -13.74
C THR A 20 -28.24 -77.73 -12.31
N ILE A 21 -27.82 -78.65 -11.41
CA ILE A 21 -27.43 -78.31 -10.04
C ILE A 21 -26.19 -77.40 -10.02
N ILE A 22 -25.16 -77.74 -10.81
CA ILE A 22 -23.95 -76.90 -10.94
C ILE A 22 -24.30 -75.53 -11.52
N GLY A 23 -25.16 -75.48 -12.55
CA GLY A 23 -25.63 -74.23 -13.14
C GLY A 23 -26.39 -73.35 -12.15
N LEU A 24 -27.26 -73.94 -11.33
CA LEU A 24 -28.00 -73.23 -10.29
C LEU A 24 -27.06 -72.68 -9.20
N HIS A 25 -26.11 -73.48 -8.72
CA HIS A 25 -25.12 -73.04 -7.74
C HIS A 25 -24.22 -71.94 -8.28
N ALA A 26 -23.80 -72.03 -9.55
CA ALA A 26 -23.03 -70.98 -10.22
C ALA A 26 -23.84 -69.67 -10.33
N GLN A 27 -25.12 -69.74 -10.70
CA GLN A 27 -25.97 -68.57 -10.81
C GLN A 27 -26.19 -67.88 -9.44
N ILE A 28 -26.38 -68.68 -8.38
CA ILE A 28 -26.49 -68.16 -7.01
C ILE A 28 -25.18 -67.49 -6.59
N ALA A 29 -24.04 -68.13 -6.84
CA ALA A 29 -22.73 -67.57 -6.51
C ALA A 29 -22.44 -66.25 -7.24
N ILE A 30 -22.76 -66.16 -8.54
CA ILE A 30 -22.62 -64.93 -9.34
C ILE A 30 -23.52 -63.81 -8.80
N SER A 31 -24.75 -64.15 -8.39
CA SER A 31 -25.70 -63.18 -7.83
C SER A 31 -25.20 -62.62 -6.49
N ILE A 32 -24.70 -63.49 -5.61
CA ILE A 32 -24.12 -63.10 -4.32
C ILE A 32 -22.87 -62.23 -4.54
N PHE A 33 -21.97 -62.65 -5.43
CA PHE A 33 -20.75 -61.90 -5.74
C PHE A 33 -21.08 -60.51 -6.31
N SER A 34 -22.03 -60.43 -7.24
CA SER A 34 -22.47 -59.16 -7.82
C SER A 34 -23.09 -58.23 -6.77
N PHE A 35 -23.88 -58.77 -5.86
CA PHE A 35 -24.48 -58.01 -4.76
C PHE A 35 -23.42 -57.47 -3.79
N ILE A 36 -22.43 -58.29 -3.43
CA ILE A 36 -21.31 -57.85 -2.58
C ILE A 36 -20.47 -56.79 -3.30
N ALA A 37 -20.15 -56.98 -4.57
CA ALA A 37 -19.43 -56.00 -5.38
C ALA A 37 -20.17 -54.67 -5.48
N MET A 38 -21.50 -54.71 -5.66
CA MET A 38 -22.36 -53.52 -5.66
C MET A 38 -22.31 -52.79 -4.31
N LEU A 39 -22.39 -53.51 -3.18
CA LEU A 39 -22.31 -52.92 -1.85
C LEU A 39 -20.93 -52.30 -1.56
N LEU A 40 -19.85 -52.96 -1.98
CA LEU A 40 -18.49 -52.43 -1.86
C LEU A 40 -18.31 -51.18 -2.72
N PHE A 41 -18.79 -51.20 -3.96
CA PHE A 41 -18.78 -50.04 -4.85
C PHE A 41 -19.57 -48.87 -4.25
N TRP A 42 -20.77 -49.12 -3.74
CA TRP A 42 -21.60 -48.11 -3.08
C TRP A 42 -20.92 -47.53 -1.84
N ARG A 43 -20.29 -48.37 -1.01
CA ARG A 43 -19.53 -47.95 0.18
C ARG A 43 -18.34 -47.05 -0.16
N VAL A 44 -17.52 -47.43 -1.14
CA VAL A 44 -16.35 -46.64 -1.57
C VAL A 44 -16.80 -45.32 -2.20
N SER A 45 -17.86 -45.36 -3.02
CA SER A 45 -18.45 -44.16 -3.61
C SER A 45 -18.98 -43.21 -2.52
N LEU A 46 -19.72 -43.71 -1.54
CA LEU A 46 -20.25 -42.92 -0.42
C LEU A 46 -19.14 -42.28 0.42
N LEU A 47 -18.11 -43.05 0.80
CA LEU A 47 -16.94 -42.54 1.52
C LEU A 47 -16.21 -41.45 0.73
N ARG A 48 -16.08 -41.59 -0.60
CA ARG A 48 -15.49 -40.58 -1.47
C ARG A 48 -16.29 -39.27 -1.45
N TRP A 49 -17.61 -39.36 -1.54
CA TRP A 49 -18.47 -38.17 -1.48
C TRP A 49 -18.44 -37.50 -0.11
N ILE A 50 -18.45 -38.27 1.00
CA ILE A 50 -18.29 -37.74 2.36
C ILE A 50 -16.94 -37.04 2.53
N PHE A 51 -15.86 -37.62 2.00
CA PHE A 51 -14.55 -37.00 2.06
C PHE A 51 -14.49 -35.68 1.28
N LEU A 52 -15.07 -35.64 0.07
CA LEU A 52 -15.13 -34.42 -0.74
C LEU A 52 -15.99 -33.33 -0.07
N THR A 53 -17.11 -33.69 0.55
CA THR A 53 -17.95 -32.71 1.27
C THR A 53 -17.24 -32.19 2.51
N ILE A 54 -16.57 -33.04 3.30
CA ILE A 54 -15.75 -32.60 4.44
C ILE A 54 -14.60 -31.71 3.95
N LEU A 55 -13.93 -32.06 2.86
CA LEU A 55 -12.85 -31.25 2.28
C LEU A 55 -13.38 -29.88 1.86
N ILE A 56 -14.54 -29.79 1.20
CA ILE A 56 -15.16 -28.52 0.82
C ILE A 56 -15.61 -27.73 2.05
N LEU A 57 -16.21 -28.38 3.06
CA LEU A 57 -16.66 -27.73 4.30
C LEU A 57 -15.49 -27.24 5.16
N VAL A 58 -14.32 -27.86 5.08
CA VAL A 58 -13.13 -27.44 5.84
C VAL A 58 -12.24 -26.49 5.04
N ALA A 59 -11.96 -26.78 3.77
CA ALA A 59 -11.08 -25.99 2.92
C ALA A 59 -11.80 -24.79 2.29
N GLY A 60 -13.07 -24.93 1.92
CA GLY A 60 -13.86 -23.87 1.31
C GLY A 60 -13.93 -22.60 2.16
N PRO A 61 -14.34 -22.68 3.45
CA PRO A 61 -14.33 -21.51 4.33
C PRO A 61 -12.95 -20.90 4.53
N ARG A 62 -11.89 -21.73 4.61
CA ARG A 62 -10.51 -21.24 4.76
C ARG A 62 -10.03 -20.48 3.53
N LEU A 63 -10.30 -21.02 2.34
CA LEU A 63 -10.00 -20.35 1.09
C LEU A 63 -10.78 -19.04 0.98
N PHE A 64 -12.07 -19.04 1.29
CA PHE A 64 -12.93 -17.84 1.26
C PHE A 64 -12.46 -16.74 2.22
N VAL A 65 -12.13 -17.09 3.48
CA VAL A 65 -11.61 -16.13 4.46
C VAL A 65 -10.24 -15.60 4.04
N SER A 66 -9.36 -16.46 3.53
CA SER A 66 -8.03 -16.04 3.06
C SER A 66 -8.11 -15.12 1.84
N SER A 67 -8.97 -15.44 0.85
CA SER A 67 -9.21 -14.57 -0.30
C SER A 67 -9.86 -13.25 0.12
N GLY A 68 -10.79 -13.30 1.07
CA GLY A 68 -11.43 -12.10 1.62
C GLY A 68 -10.42 -11.16 2.26
N LYS A 69 -9.49 -11.69 3.06
CA LYS A 69 -8.42 -10.90 3.69
C LYS A 69 -7.43 -10.34 2.67
N ILE A 70 -7.02 -11.14 1.69
CA ILE A 70 -6.12 -10.67 0.63
C ILE A 70 -6.77 -9.54 -0.18
N VAL A 71 -8.04 -9.69 -0.52
CA VAL A 71 -8.81 -8.66 -1.24
C VAL A 71 -9.04 -7.43 -0.37
N SER A 72 -9.35 -7.59 0.93
CA SER A 72 -9.53 -6.45 1.83
C SER A 72 -8.24 -5.66 2.01
N ASP A 73 -7.12 -6.34 2.26
CA ASP A 73 -5.81 -5.70 2.45
C ASP A 73 -5.34 -5.03 1.15
N ALA A 74 -5.64 -5.63 -0.01
CA ALA A 74 -5.36 -5.06 -1.32
C ALA A 74 -6.26 -3.85 -1.70
N LEU A 75 -7.41 -3.68 -1.05
CA LEU A 75 -8.35 -2.59 -1.35
C LEU A 75 -8.42 -1.52 -0.25
N THR A 76 -7.71 -1.69 0.86
CA THR A 76 -7.77 -0.74 1.98
C THR A 76 -6.89 0.48 1.74
N THR A 77 -7.51 1.66 1.71
CA THR A 77 -6.80 2.94 1.74
C THR A 77 -5.98 3.07 3.01
N THR A 78 -4.70 3.40 2.87
CA THR A 78 -3.79 3.64 4.00
C THR A 78 -3.54 5.13 4.13
N VAL A 79 -3.77 5.67 5.34
CA VAL A 79 -3.52 7.08 5.65
C VAL A 79 -2.36 7.14 6.64
N ILE A 80 -1.37 7.95 6.30
CA ILE A 80 -0.15 8.17 7.08
C ILE A 80 -0.15 9.65 7.43
N LYS A 81 0.03 9.97 8.71
CA LYS A 81 0.13 11.34 9.19
C LYS A 81 1.42 11.49 9.97
N TYR A 82 2.17 12.53 9.67
CA TYR A 82 3.41 12.85 10.37
C TYR A 82 3.61 14.35 10.48
N LYS A 83 4.26 14.78 11.55
CA LYS A 83 4.63 16.15 11.83
C LYS A 83 6.06 16.39 11.37
N ILE A 84 6.29 17.45 10.61
CA ILE A 84 7.62 17.98 10.34
C ILE A 84 7.88 19.06 11.38
N ILE A 85 9.05 19.04 12.00
CA ILE A 85 9.47 19.97 13.06
C ILE A 85 10.77 20.61 12.63
N ILE A 86 10.87 21.93 12.71
CA ILE A 86 12.06 22.72 12.39
C ILE A 86 12.42 23.55 13.62
N GLU A 87 13.69 23.53 13.99
CA GLU A 87 14.21 24.33 15.11
C GLU A 87 15.33 25.25 14.63
N VAL A 88 15.24 26.52 15.03
CA VAL A 88 16.22 27.57 14.72
C VAL A 88 16.58 28.28 16.01
N GLU A 89 17.87 28.33 16.33
CA GLU A 89 18.39 29.19 17.40
C GLU A 89 18.45 30.63 16.88
N THR A 90 17.90 31.55 17.66
CA THR A 90 17.98 32.99 17.41
C THR A 90 18.61 33.68 18.64
N PRO A 91 19.03 34.96 18.52
CA PRO A 91 19.53 35.72 19.67
C PRO A 91 18.52 35.84 20.83
N GLU A 92 17.23 35.67 20.54
CA GLU A 92 16.14 35.74 21.52
C GLU A 92 15.81 34.36 22.14
N GLY A 93 16.41 33.28 21.63
CA GLY A 93 16.19 31.92 22.09
C GLY A 93 15.83 30.95 20.95
N LEU A 94 15.46 29.73 21.31
CA LEU A 94 15.05 28.72 20.35
C LEU A 94 13.65 29.02 19.80
N LYS A 95 13.52 29.07 18.47
CA LYS A 95 12.24 29.14 17.77
C LYS A 95 11.97 27.78 17.13
N THR A 96 10.76 27.26 17.33
CA THR A 96 10.33 25.97 16.80
C THR A 96 9.07 26.15 15.96
N GLY A 97 9.07 25.61 14.75
CA GLY A 97 7.92 25.55 13.87
C GLY A 97 7.58 24.10 13.54
N SER A 98 6.30 23.78 13.39
CA SER A 98 5.89 22.42 13.02
C SER A 98 4.64 22.39 12.17
N ASN A 99 4.54 21.41 11.27
CA ASN A 99 3.31 21.16 10.53
C ASN A 99 3.01 19.68 10.32
N VAL A 100 1.72 19.35 10.27
CA VAL A 100 1.25 17.99 10.02
C VAL A 100 1.00 17.80 8.53
N VAL A 101 1.62 16.76 7.97
CA VAL A 101 1.45 16.28 6.59
C VAL A 101 0.66 14.98 6.61
N GLN A 102 -0.31 14.85 5.71
CA GLN A 102 -1.10 13.65 5.50
C GLN A 102 -0.82 13.05 4.13
N VAL A 103 -0.46 11.77 4.10
CA VAL A 103 -0.27 10.97 2.89
C VAL A 103 -1.36 9.92 2.85
N THR A 104 -2.20 9.96 1.82
CA THR A 104 -3.27 8.98 1.58
C THR A 104 -2.91 8.12 0.38
N ILE A 105 -2.89 6.81 0.59
CA ILE A 105 -2.52 5.81 -0.40
C ILE A 105 -3.75 4.96 -0.67
N THR A 106 -4.33 5.13 -1.86
CA THR A 106 -5.53 4.42 -2.29
C THR A 106 -5.15 3.39 -3.35
N PRO A 107 -5.37 2.08 -3.13
CA PRO A 107 -5.13 1.08 -4.16
C PRO A 107 -6.07 1.29 -5.37
N LYS A 108 -5.53 1.09 -6.58
CA LYS A 108 -6.30 1.03 -7.82
C LYS A 108 -6.47 -0.42 -8.23
N PHE A 109 -7.71 -0.79 -8.52
CA PHE A 109 -8.00 -2.09 -9.11
C PHE A 109 -7.74 -2.05 -10.63
N VAL A 110 -6.47 -2.12 -11.05
CA VAL A 110 -6.11 -2.14 -12.50
C VAL A 110 -5.68 -3.55 -12.90
N HIS A 111 -6.63 -4.35 -13.36
CA HIS A 111 -6.43 -5.73 -13.79
C HIS A 111 -6.01 -5.86 -15.27
N TRP A 112 -6.09 -4.78 -16.05
CA TRP A 112 -5.93 -4.81 -17.51
C TRP A 112 -4.68 -4.11 -18.05
N ASN A 113 -3.94 -3.36 -17.21
CA ASN A 113 -2.71 -2.69 -17.60
C ASN A 113 -1.61 -2.92 -16.54
N PRO A 114 -0.71 -3.91 -16.74
CA PRO A 114 0.36 -4.21 -15.78
C PRO A 114 1.43 -3.12 -15.68
N SER A 115 1.42 -2.10 -16.57
CA SER A 115 2.33 -0.95 -16.51
C SER A 115 1.77 0.26 -15.76
N ALA A 116 0.49 0.23 -15.36
CA ALA A 116 -0.12 1.33 -14.59
C ALA A 116 0.27 1.22 -13.10
N SER A 117 0.49 2.37 -12.45
CA SER A 117 0.71 2.39 -11.00
C SER A 117 -0.49 1.74 -10.29
N PRO A 118 -0.27 0.75 -9.41
CA PRO A 118 -1.34 0.06 -8.70
C PRO A 118 -1.93 0.91 -7.55
N ILE A 119 -1.41 2.12 -7.32
CA ILE A 119 -1.82 3.01 -6.23
C ILE A 119 -1.98 4.46 -6.68
N ILE A 120 -2.87 5.19 -6.00
CA ILE A 120 -3.00 6.64 -6.00
C ILE A 120 -2.37 7.14 -4.70
N ILE A 121 -1.49 8.13 -4.82
CA ILE A 121 -0.93 8.82 -3.67
C ILE A 121 -1.45 10.25 -3.69
N ARG A 122 -2.06 10.65 -2.58
CA ARG A 122 -2.46 12.04 -2.32
C ARG A 122 -1.69 12.56 -1.12
N VAL A 123 -1.07 13.72 -1.27
CA VAL A 123 -0.37 14.40 -0.19
C VAL A 123 -1.09 15.70 0.12
N GLU A 124 -1.36 15.93 1.40
CA GLU A 124 -1.95 17.15 1.92
C GLU A 124 -1.06 17.72 3.02
N GLY A 125 -0.77 19.01 2.98
CA GLY A 125 0.02 19.71 3.99
C GLY A 125 0.33 21.14 3.57
N GLU A 126 0.94 21.89 4.48
CA GLU A 126 1.37 23.28 4.28
C GLU A 126 2.84 23.47 4.68
N ALA A 127 3.50 24.47 4.11
CA ALA A 127 4.82 24.88 4.53
C ALA A 127 4.83 25.43 5.97
N ILE A 128 5.94 25.26 6.67
CA ILE A 128 6.14 25.77 8.03
C ILE A 128 6.62 27.20 7.94
N PHE A 129 5.82 28.16 8.42
CA PHE A 129 6.27 29.53 8.62
C PHE A 129 6.86 29.69 10.03
N LEU A 130 8.09 30.19 10.13
CA LEU A 130 8.77 30.46 11.40
C LEU A 130 9.18 31.95 11.46
N ASP A 131 8.61 32.68 12.41
CA ASP A 131 9.03 34.04 12.75
C ASP A 131 10.29 33.98 13.61
N LEU A 132 11.39 34.51 13.07
CA LEU A 132 12.70 34.52 13.73
C LEU A 132 12.91 35.76 14.62
N GLY A 133 11.92 36.66 14.67
CA GLY A 133 12.02 37.96 15.33
C GLY A 133 12.70 39.00 14.44
N GLN A 134 12.59 40.27 14.84
CA GLN A 134 13.21 41.41 14.14
C GLN A 134 12.80 41.52 12.65
N GLY A 135 11.59 41.07 12.30
CA GLY A 135 11.08 41.05 10.93
C GLY A 135 11.69 39.97 10.03
N LYS A 136 12.52 39.06 10.57
CA LYS A 136 13.11 37.95 9.83
C LYS A 136 12.21 36.72 9.89
N ASN A 137 12.18 35.95 8.82
CA ASN A 137 11.34 34.76 8.70
C ASN A 137 12.11 33.63 8.04
N VAL A 138 11.72 32.40 8.33
CA VAL A 138 12.11 31.22 7.56
C VAL A 138 10.86 30.42 7.27
N ILE A 139 10.73 29.99 6.03
CA ILE A 139 9.65 29.14 5.57
C ILE A 139 10.25 27.82 5.14
N ALA A 140 9.96 26.75 5.88
CA ALA A 140 10.32 25.40 5.47
C ALA A 140 9.27 24.89 4.50
N THR A 141 9.67 24.69 3.25
CA THR A 141 8.78 24.29 2.18
C THR A 141 8.39 22.81 2.28
N LEU A 142 7.47 22.39 1.42
CA LEU A 142 7.05 21.01 1.18
C LEU A 142 7.91 20.33 0.09
N GLY A 143 8.96 21.01 -0.36
CA GLY A 143 9.87 20.56 -1.41
C GLY A 143 11.27 20.26 -0.86
N PHE A 144 11.95 19.32 -1.51
CA PHE A 144 13.29 18.87 -1.10
C PHE A 144 14.34 19.12 -2.17
N GLY A 145 15.61 19.17 -1.76
CA GLY A 145 16.76 19.41 -2.63
C GLY A 145 17.11 20.90 -2.78
N PRO A 146 18.08 21.24 -3.65
CA PRO A 146 18.66 22.59 -3.68
C PRO A 146 17.67 23.71 -4.05
N THR A 147 16.59 23.36 -4.75
CA THR A 147 15.59 24.32 -5.25
C THR A 147 14.17 24.01 -4.79
N GLY A 148 13.97 22.99 -3.95
CA GLY A 148 12.64 22.56 -3.52
C GLY A 148 11.79 21.87 -4.59
N ALA A 149 12.36 21.51 -5.75
CA ALA A 149 11.59 20.90 -6.84
C ALA A 149 11.09 19.47 -6.55
N ASN A 150 11.63 18.77 -5.54
CA ASN A 150 11.28 17.37 -5.25
C ASN A 150 10.13 17.26 -4.25
N GLU A 151 8.94 17.68 -4.64
CA GLU A 151 7.72 17.61 -3.80
C GLU A 151 7.25 16.15 -3.57
N GLY A 152 7.56 15.25 -4.53
CA GLY A 152 7.24 13.81 -4.47
C GLY A 152 7.82 13.11 -3.24
N ARG A 153 8.91 13.64 -2.68
CA ARG A 153 9.56 13.05 -1.51
C ARG A 153 8.70 13.10 -0.25
N LEU A 154 7.74 14.02 -0.12
CA LEU A 154 6.83 14.03 1.05
C LEU A 154 6.09 12.72 1.25
N SER A 155 5.70 12.04 0.17
CA SER A 155 5.00 10.77 0.27
C SER A 155 5.85 9.64 0.83
N ARG A 156 7.18 9.70 0.63
CA ARG A 156 8.17 8.67 0.96
C ARG A 156 9.11 9.05 2.10
N LEU A 157 8.98 10.27 2.65
CA LEU A 157 9.85 10.74 3.72
C LEU A 157 9.79 9.83 4.96
N PRO A 158 8.61 9.40 5.45
CA PRO A 158 8.57 8.49 6.60
C PRO A 158 9.21 7.13 6.31
N SER A 159 9.08 6.57 5.10
CA SER A 159 9.77 5.31 4.73
C SER A 159 11.29 5.46 4.71
N GLU A 160 11.80 6.57 4.15
CA GLU A 160 13.24 6.82 4.05
C GLU A 160 13.90 6.95 5.42
N VAL A 161 13.21 7.55 6.39
CA VAL A 161 13.81 7.87 7.69
C VAL A 161 13.44 6.87 8.79
N LEU A 162 12.20 6.36 8.82
CA LEU A 162 11.73 5.41 9.84
C LEU A 162 11.65 3.97 9.33
N GLY A 163 11.45 3.78 8.02
CA GLY A 163 11.29 2.46 7.40
C GLY A 163 12.61 1.74 7.10
N GLY A 164 13.72 2.47 6.99
CA GLY A 164 15.04 1.92 6.66
C GLY A 164 15.12 1.29 5.26
N ASP A 165 14.24 1.71 4.34
CA ASP A 165 14.21 1.26 2.95
C ASP A 165 14.36 2.41 1.96
N ASN A 166 14.32 2.11 0.66
CA ASN A 166 14.55 3.07 -0.42
C ASN A 166 13.38 4.07 -0.63
N GLY A 167 12.43 4.16 0.29
CA GLY A 167 11.28 5.05 0.21
C GLY A 167 10.10 4.50 -0.62
N GLN A 168 10.21 3.28 -1.14
CA GLN A 168 9.28 2.75 -2.16
C GLN A 168 8.23 1.77 -1.60
N SER A 169 8.33 1.37 -0.32
CA SER A 169 7.43 0.38 0.27
C SER A 169 6.52 0.99 1.33
N TYR A 170 5.23 1.08 1.00
CA TYR A 170 4.19 1.53 1.93
C TYR A 170 3.57 0.39 2.73
N THR A 171 4.02 -0.84 2.51
CA THR A 171 3.48 -2.05 3.18
C THR A 171 3.65 -2.00 4.70
N ARG A 172 4.68 -1.28 5.18
CA ARG A 172 4.98 -1.08 6.60
C ARG A 172 4.55 0.29 7.14
N ALA A 173 3.81 1.06 6.35
CA ALA A 173 3.38 2.40 6.73
C ALA A 173 2.67 2.45 8.10
N ARG A 174 1.91 1.40 8.42
CA ARG A 174 1.17 1.27 9.69
C ARG A 174 2.03 0.95 10.91
N THR A 175 3.27 0.51 10.70
CA THR A 175 4.20 0.14 11.78
C THR A 175 5.24 1.21 12.04
N TRP A 176 5.24 2.31 11.27
CA TRP A 176 6.14 3.42 11.54
C TRP A 176 5.65 4.18 12.76
N GLU A 177 6.52 4.31 13.74
CA GLU A 177 6.27 4.98 15.01
C GLU A 177 7.49 5.80 15.40
N GLY A 178 7.28 6.78 16.27
CA GLY A 178 8.35 7.59 16.86
C GLY A 178 8.77 8.80 16.02
N ARG A 179 9.95 9.32 16.37
CA ARG A 179 10.56 10.54 15.85
C ARG A 179 11.93 10.22 15.26
N ALA A 180 12.26 10.84 14.14
CA ALA A 180 13.59 10.74 13.55
C ALA A 180 14.09 12.09 13.02
N GLU A 181 15.40 12.28 13.09
CA GLU A 181 16.07 13.50 12.64
C GLU A 181 16.29 13.48 11.13
N LEU A 182 16.14 14.65 10.50
CA LEU A 182 16.33 14.86 9.08
C LEU A 182 17.72 15.44 8.83
N HIS A 183 18.45 14.84 7.90
CA HIS A 183 19.80 15.24 7.54
C HIS A 183 19.94 15.42 6.02
N GLY A 184 20.85 16.30 5.60
CA GLY A 184 21.21 16.46 4.20
C GLY A 184 20.01 16.83 3.31
N ASP A 185 19.80 16.08 2.24
CA ASP A 185 18.72 16.29 1.26
C ASP A 185 17.33 15.91 1.75
N LEU A 186 17.23 15.33 2.96
CA LEU A 186 15.97 15.04 3.65
C LEU A 186 15.45 16.24 4.45
N ILE A 187 16.26 17.29 4.63
CA ILE A 187 15.80 18.52 5.24
C ILE A 187 14.94 19.25 4.20
N PRO A 188 13.71 19.67 4.54
CA PRO A 188 12.90 20.44 3.62
C PRO A 188 13.61 21.74 3.22
N THR A 189 13.48 22.13 1.96
CA THR A 189 14.12 23.35 1.45
C THR A 189 13.59 24.54 2.24
N MET A 190 14.48 25.33 2.83
CA MET A 190 14.11 26.52 3.58
C MET A 190 14.30 27.74 2.71
N VAL A 191 13.35 28.67 2.78
CA VAL A 191 13.43 29.96 2.11
C VAL A 191 13.14 31.08 3.09
N THR A 192 13.65 32.27 2.80
CA THR A 192 13.30 33.52 3.47
C THR A 192 12.76 34.50 2.46
N PHE A 193 11.90 35.40 2.92
CA PHE A 193 11.42 36.54 2.13
C PHE A 193 11.90 37.84 2.77
N GLY A 194 12.49 38.72 1.96
CA GLY A 194 12.81 40.09 2.38
C GLY A 194 11.54 40.92 2.61
N ASP A 195 10.53 40.71 1.76
CA ASP A 195 9.18 41.25 1.92
C ASP A 195 8.17 40.13 1.64
N LEU A 196 7.35 39.79 2.65
CA LEU A 196 6.32 38.74 2.53
C LEU A 196 5.23 39.10 1.51
N ALA A 197 5.05 40.37 1.19
CA ALA A 197 4.12 40.83 0.16
C ALA A 197 4.71 40.72 -1.27
N ASP A 198 6.02 40.58 -1.42
CA ASP A 198 6.71 40.49 -2.71
C ASP A 198 7.37 39.12 -2.92
N PRO A 199 6.79 38.26 -3.79
CA PRO A 199 7.33 36.92 -4.05
C PRO A 199 8.73 36.92 -4.67
N TYR A 200 9.18 38.02 -5.27
CA TYR A 200 10.51 38.10 -5.91
C TYR A 200 11.65 38.31 -4.90
N THR A 201 11.33 38.57 -3.63
CA THR A 201 12.32 38.70 -2.55
C THR A 201 12.70 37.37 -1.92
N VAL A 202 12.25 36.26 -2.51
CA VAL A 202 12.54 34.91 -2.03
C VAL A 202 14.02 34.56 -2.20
N GLN A 203 14.60 33.96 -1.17
CA GLN A 203 15.94 33.41 -1.20
C GLN A 203 15.96 32.06 -0.49
N VAL A 204 16.63 31.06 -1.09
CA VAL A 204 16.90 29.77 -0.43
C VAL A 204 17.94 29.97 0.66
N VAL A 205 17.74 29.33 1.81
CA VAL A 205 18.66 29.37 2.95
C VAL A 205 19.11 27.96 3.29
N MET A 206 20.40 27.68 3.11
CA MET A 206 20.97 26.39 3.51
C MET A 206 21.14 26.31 5.05
N PRO A 207 21.11 25.11 5.65
CA PRO A 207 21.27 24.94 7.10
C PRO A 207 22.51 25.62 7.71
N ASP A 208 23.61 25.72 6.96
CA ASP A 208 24.88 26.33 7.36
C ASP A 208 24.97 27.84 7.06
N GLU A 209 24.01 28.40 6.33
CA GLU A 209 24.01 29.80 5.89
C GLU A 209 23.21 30.75 6.81
N PHE A 210 22.56 30.24 7.85
CA PHE A 210 21.68 31.04 8.74
C PHE A 210 22.39 32.26 9.33
N ALA A 211 23.62 32.11 9.80
CA ALA A 211 24.37 33.24 10.37
C ALA A 211 24.75 34.29 9.29
N THR A 212 24.97 33.85 8.06
CA THR A 212 25.29 34.72 6.91
C THR A 212 24.07 35.50 6.45
N VAL A 213 22.91 34.84 6.37
CA VAL A 213 21.66 35.44 5.85
C VAL A 213 20.98 36.31 6.91
N PHE A 214 20.89 35.84 8.15
CA PHE A 214 20.13 36.52 9.20
C PHE A 214 20.99 37.36 10.13
N GLY A 215 22.29 37.07 10.22
CA GLY A 215 23.26 37.74 11.08
C GLY A 215 23.74 36.88 12.25
N PRO A 216 24.66 37.41 13.07
CA PRO A 216 25.21 36.69 14.22
C PRO A 216 24.12 36.23 15.20
N GLY A 217 24.26 35.00 15.71
CA GLY A 217 23.33 34.41 16.69
C GLY A 217 22.14 33.67 16.09
N TYR A 218 21.99 33.66 14.75
CA TYR A 218 21.04 32.79 14.06
C TYR A 218 21.71 31.50 13.61
N ARG A 219 21.11 30.35 13.93
CA ARG A 219 21.65 29.04 13.55
C ARG A 219 20.54 28.01 13.38
N PHE A 220 20.60 27.23 12.30
CA PHE A 220 19.74 26.06 12.17
C PHE A 220 20.12 25.02 13.24
N LYS A 221 19.14 24.61 14.05
CA LYS A 221 19.37 23.61 15.10
C LYS A 221 19.17 22.19 14.59
N GLY A 222 18.10 21.97 13.83
CA GLY A 222 17.76 20.66 13.31
C GLY A 222 16.35 20.61 12.72
N ALA A 223 16.06 19.48 12.09
CA ALA A 223 14.74 19.14 11.56
C ALA A 223 14.40 17.69 11.91
N TRP A 224 13.12 17.41 12.13
CA TRP A 224 12.64 16.08 12.48
C TRP A 224 11.32 15.76 11.81
N ILE A 225 11.05 14.47 11.67
CA ILE A 225 9.69 13.96 11.49
C ILE A 225 9.25 13.21 12.74
N GLU A 226 7.96 13.27 13.02
CA GLU A 226 7.32 12.52 14.10
C GLU A 226 5.98 11.98 13.63
N MET A 227 5.76 10.67 13.75
CA MET A 227 4.47 10.07 13.43
C MET A 227 3.40 10.60 14.38
N THR A 228 2.25 11.02 13.86
CA THR A 228 1.20 11.66 14.68
C THR A 228 -0.20 11.23 14.27
N MET A 229 -1.16 11.42 15.18
CA MET A 229 -2.60 11.29 14.92
C MET A 229 -3.29 12.65 14.71
N ASP A 230 -2.56 13.75 14.91
CA ASP A 230 -3.05 15.12 14.75
C ASP A 230 -3.68 15.36 13.37
N ASP A 231 -4.54 16.36 13.26
CA ASP A 231 -5.12 16.73 11.97
C ASP A 231 -4.13 17.52 11.11
N VAL A 232 -4.32 17.40 9.78
CA VAL A 232 -3.46 18.09 8.81
C VAL A 232 -3.65 19.59 8.94
N THR A 233 -2.55 20.34 8.88
CA THR A 233 -2.62 21.80 8.97
C THR A 233 -3.10 22.41 7.65
N ARG A 234 -4.01 23.40 7.72
CA ARG A 234 -4.72 23.97 6.55
C ARG A 234 -5.01 25.49 6.63
N ALA A 235 -4.26 26.25 7.43
CA ALA A 235 -4.64 27.64 7.70
C ALA A 235 -3.49 28.61 7.95
N GLY A 236 -2.23 28.15 7.93
CA GLY A 236 -1.13 28.96 8.45
C GLY A 236 -0.47 29.86 7.40
N ILE A 237 -0.19 29.30 6.23
CA ILE A 237 0.74 29.92 5.27
C ILE A 237 0.05 30.95 4.36
N GLU A 238 -1.23 30.69 4.03
CA GLU A 238 -2.01 31.54 3.13
C GLU A 238 -2.28 32.93 3.74
N GLU A 239 -2.40 33.01 5.07
CA GLU A 239 -2.55 34.28 5.78
C GLU A 239 -1.25 35.10 5.83
N LYS A 240 -0.09 34.45 5.70
CA LYS A 240 1.23 35.09 5.78
C LYS A 240 1.73 35.56 4.42
N LEU A 241 1.34 34.86 3.35
CA LEU A 241 1.80 35.11 1.98
C LEU A 241 0.61 35.47 1.08
N PRO A 242 0.25 36.76 0.98
CA PRO A 242 -1.00 37.20 0.34
C PRO A 242 -1.07 36.91 -1.18
N TRP A 243 0.07 36.66 -1.82
CA TRP A 243 0.17 36.39 -3.24
C TRP A 243 -0.04 34.91 -3.62
N ILE A 244 -0.12 33.98 -2.66
CA ILE A 244 -0.25 32.53 -2.95
C ILE A 244 -1.46 32.22 -3.84
N TYR A 245 -2.62 32.86 -3.61
CA TYR A 245 -3.82 32.64 -4.44
C TYR A 245 -3.71 33.20 -5.86
N HIS A 246 -2.77 34.12 -6.11
CA HIS A 246 -2.56 34.76 -7.40
C HIS A 246 -1.22 34.35 -8.05
N MET A 247 -0.62 33.25 -7.60
CA MET A 247 0.69 32.77 -8.07
C MET A 247 0.76 32.64 -9.60
N SER A 248 -0.32 32.22 -10.26
CA SER A 248 -0.39 32.09 -11.72
C SER A 248 -0.10 33.40 -12.46
N LYS A 249 -0.39 34.55 -11.85
CA LYS A 249 -0.05 35.88 -12.39
C LYS A 249 1.46 36.12 -12.40
N TYR A 250 2.18 35.64 -11.38
CA TYR A 250 3.62 35.83 -11.20
C TYR A 250 4.44 34.82 -12.02
N VAL A 251 3.97 33.57 -12.15
CA VAL A 251 4.61 32.53 -12.98
C VAL A 251 4.55 32.87 -14.47
N ASN A 252 3.42 33.40 -14.95
CA ASN A 252 3.21 33.71 -16.37
C ASN A 252 3.88 35.01 -16.85
N ALA A 253 4.43 35.82 -15.95
CA ALA A 253 5.11 37.09 -16.27
C ALA A 253 6.56 36.93 -16.77
N GLY A 254 6.98 35.71 -17.16
CA GLY A 254 8.25 35.46 -17.86
C GLY A 254 9.33 34.72 -17.07
N ASN A 255 9.10 34.35 -15.81
CA ASN A 255 10.05 33.61 -14.98
C ASN A 255 9.51 32.24 -14.57
N ALA A 256 9.20 31.41 -15.56
CA ALA A 256 8.63 30.06 -15.38
C ALA A 256 9.55 29.06 -14.65
N GLY A 257 10.76 29.45 -14.25
CA GLY A 257 11.74 28.57 -13.60
C GLY A 257 11.82 28.64 -12.06
N ALA A 258 11.21 29.64 -11.41
CA ALA A 258 11.49 29.94 -10.00
C ALA A 258 10.38 29.58 -8.99
N LEU A 259 9.18 29.20 -9.44
CA LEU A 259 8.02 28.99 -8.56
C LEU A 259 7.28 27.70 -8.92
N SER A 260 7.94 26.54 -8.89
CA SER A 260 7.26 25.25 -8.69
C SER A 260 6.87 25.17 -7.22
N THR A 261 5.56 25.10 -6.97
CA THR A 261 4.83 25.47 -5.74
C THR A 261 5.09 24.56 -4.52
N PRO A 262 6.07 24.83 -3.64
CA PRO A 262 6.35 23.96 -2.51
C PRO A 262 5.75 24.55 -1.21
N PHE A 263 4.74 25.43 -1.29
CA PHE A 263 4.18 26.14 -0.14
C PHE A 263 2.85 25.56 0.36
N THR A 264 2.00 25.12 -0.56
CA THR A 264 0.76 24.39 -0.27
C THR A 264 0.75 23.17 -1.20
N ASN A 265 0.43 22.00 -0.66
CA ASN A 265 0.43 20.79 -1.47
C ASN A 265 -0.92 20.07 -1.35
N LYS A 266 -1.58 19.94 -2.49
CA LYS A 266 -2.71 19.03 -2.73
C LYS A 266 -2.44 18.26 -4.02
N LEU A 267 -1.33 17.53 -4.05
CA LEU A 267 -0.94 16.75 -5.21
C LEU A 267 -1.65 15.41 -5.20
N ASP A 268 -2.31 15.12 -6.32
CA ASP A 268 -2.78 13.79 -6.68
C ASP A 268 -1.82 13.22 -7.72
N TYR A 269 -0.85 12.42 -7.27
CA TYR A 269 0.19 11.84 -8.16
C TYR A 269 -0.38 10.86 -9.18
N SER A 270 -1.68 10.55 -9.11
CA SER A 270 -2.34 9.68 -10.09
C SER A 270 -2.62 10.34 -11.44
N MET A 271 -2.41 11.66 -11.57
CA MET A 271 -2.53 12.42 -12.82
C MET A 271 -1.20 12.68 -13.54
N LEU A 272 -0.04 12.33 -12.96
CA LEU A 272 1.29 12.63 -13.55
C LEU A 272 1.86 11.52 -14.44
N LEU A 273 1.08 10.49 -14.78
CA LEU A 273 1.46 9.53 -15.81
C LEU A 273 0.88 9.97 -17.15
N PHE A 274 1.74 10.63 -17.95
CA PHE A 274 1.92 10.56 -19.42
C PHE A 274 2.27 11.93 -20.03
N LYS A 275 3.57 12.21 -20.17
CA LYS A 275 4.21 12.45 -21.48
C LYS A 275 5.74 12.39 -21.31
N ARG A 276 6.33 11.20 -21.46
CA ARG A 276 7.75 11.10 -21.82
C ARG A 276 7.80 11.41 -23.32
N GLY A 277 8.10 12.65 -23.67
CA GLY A 277 8.49 13.00 -25.04
C GLY A 277 9.84 12.37 -25.32
N ASN A 278 9.96 11.71 -26.48
CA ASN A 278 11.24 11.61 -27.17
C ASN A 278 11.67 12.99 -27.63
#